data_AF-A0A062GHR3-F1
#
_entry.id   AF-A0A062GHR3-F1
#
_cell.length_a   1.000
_cell.length_b   1.000
_cell.length_c   1.000
_cell.angle_alpha   90.00
_cell.angle_beta   90.00
_cell.angle_gamma   90.00
#
_symmetry.space_group_name_H-M   'P 1'
#
loop_
_entity.id
_entity.type
_entity.pdbx_description
1 polymer ?
#
loop_
_entity_poly.entity_id
_entity_poly.type
_entity_poly.pdbx_seq_one_letter_code
_entity_poly.pdbx_strand_id
1 'polypeptide(L)' 'MKSFKVALAQFSPHIGNIDSNTQKMIEQVNQAKKQDADLIIFPELSVIGYPAEDLLLRPNLNKRMQKAFAQLAEVKD' A
#
# COMPACT_ATOMS: atom_id res chain seq x y z
N MET A 1 14.20 13.06 23.13
CA MET A 1 13.48 12.69 21.88
C MET A 1 13.90 11.28 21.49
N LYS A 2 12.96 10.42 21.08
CA LYS A 2 13.28 9.05 20.62
C LYS A 2 13.65 9.10 19.14
N SER A 3 14.74 8.45 18.75
CA SER A 3 15.10 8.30 17.33
C SER A 3 14.15 7.30 16.67
N PHE A 4 13.80 7.53 15.40
CA PHE A 4 12.98 6.62 14.58
C PHE A 4 13.45 6.64 13.12
N LYS A 5 13.20 5.56 12.40
CA LYS A 5 13.54 5.36 10.98
C LYS A 5 12.28 5.37 10.13
N VAL A 6 12.30 6.12 9.03
CA VAL A 6 11.21 6.17 8.05
C VAL A 6 11.69 5.55 6.74
N ALA A 7 10.95 4.56 6.24
CA ALA A 7 11.11 4.00 4.91
C ALA A 7 10.20 4.75 3.91
N LEU A 8 10.78 5.19 2.80
CA LEU A 8 10.04 5.76 1.68
C LEU A 8 9.90 4.70 0.61
N ALA A 9 8.68 4.15 0.44
CA ALA A 9 8.41 3.11 -0.54
C ALA A 9 8.22 3.72 -1.92
N GLN A 10 9.31 3.94 -2.63
CA GLN A 10 9.26 4.37 -4.03
C GLN A 10 8.99 3.16 -4.94
N PHE A 11 7.72 2.93 -5.28
CA PHE A 11 7.33 1.84 -6.17
C PHE A 11 6.37 2.28 -7.28
N SER A 12 6.35 1.51 -8.37
CA SER A 12 5.41 1.68 -9.48
C SER A 12 4.19 0.78 -9.26
N PRO A 13 3.00 1.35 -8.97
CA PRO A 13 1.74 0.61 -8.88
C PRO A 13 1.20 0.28 -10.28
N HIS A 14 0.51 -0.85 -10.39
CA HIS A 14 -0.26 -1.21 -11.56
C HIS A 14 -1.67 -0.63 -11.47
N ILE A 15 -2.00 0.30 -12.37
CA ILE A 15 -3.27 1.02 -12.36
C ILE A 15 -4.46 0.05 -12.41
N GLY A 16 -5.37 0.15 -11.44
CA GLY A 16 -6.59 -0.66 -11.33
C GLY A 16 -6.43 -2.04 -10.68
N ASN A 17 -5.19 -2.54 -10.53
CA ASN A 17 -4.93 -3.85 -9.96
C ASN A 17 -4.66 -3.78 -8.45
N ILE A 18 -5.75 -3.59 -7.71
CA ILE A 18 -5.75 -3.48 -6.24
C ILE A 18 -5.06 -4.68 -5.58
N ASP A 19 -5.35 -5.90 -6.03
CA ASP A 19 -4.80 -7.11 -5.40
C ASP A 19 -3.27 -7.19 -5.58
N SER A 20 -2.75 -6.90 -6.78
CA SER A 20 -1.30 -6.89 -7.04
C SER A 20 -0.58 -5.76 -6.29
N ASN A 21 -1.17 -4.56 -6.26
CA ASN A 21 -0.57 -3.43 -5.54
C ASN A 21 -0.54 -3.68 -4.04
N THR A 22 -1.62 -4.24 -3.48
CA THR A 22 -1.69 -4.60 -2.06
C THR A 22 -0.61 -5.61 -1.70
N GLN A 23 -0.43 -6.65 -2.50
CA GLN A 23 0.62 -7.64 -2.29
C GLN A 23 2.02 -7.00 -2.33
N LYS A 24 2.27 -6.11 -3.29
CA LYS A 24 3.54 -5.38 -3.40
C LYS A 24 3.78 -4.44 -2.22
N MET A 25 2.73 -3.78 -1.72
CA MET A 25 2.80 -2.96 -0.51
C MET A 25 3.18 -3.82 0.70
N ILE A 26 2.56 -5.00 0.89
CA ILE A 26 2.90 -5.94 1.96
C ILE A 26 4.36 -6.38 1.87
N GLU A 27 4.86 -6.69 0.68
CA GLU A 27 6.27 -7.01 0.46
C GLU A 27 7.19 -5.85 0.87
N GLN A 28 6.85 -4.61 0.51
CA GLN A 28 7.62 -3.42 0.90
C GLN A 28 7.59 -3.18 2.41
N VAL A 29 6.45 -3.38 3.07
CA VAL A 29 6.35 -3.34 4.55
C VAL A 29 7.33 -4.35 5.14
N ASN A 30 7.30 -5.61 4.68
CA ASN A 30 8.20 -6.66 5.18
C ASN A 30 9.68 -6.33 4.95
N GLN A 31 10.04 -5.68 3.84
CA GLN A 31 11.40 -5.22 3.60
C GLN A 31 11.81 -4.06 4.50
N ALA A 32 10.93 -3.09 4.72
CA ALA A 32 11.18 -1.96 5.62
C ALA A 32 11.37 -2.43 7.07
N LYS A 33 10.60 -3.45 7.50
CA LYS A 33 10.79 -4.08 8.81
C LYS A 33 12.15 -4.74 8.98
N LYS A 34 12.66 -5.41 7.94
CA LYS A 34 14.03 -5.97 7.92
C LYS A 34 15.13 -4.89 8.01
N GLN A 35 14.79 -3.62 7.77
CA GLN A 35 15.69 -2.47 7.87
C GLN A 35 15.47 -1.65 9.16
N ASP A 36 14.68 -2.19 10.10
CA ASP A 36 14.24 -1.57 11.35
C ASP A 36 13.48 -0.24 11.15
N ALA A 37 12.73 -0.09 10.07
CA ALA A 37 11.88 1.09 9.89
C ALA A 37 10.70 1.07 10.87
N ASP A 38 10.48 2.19 11.56
CA ASP A 38 9.32 2.40 12.44
C ASP A 38 8.07 2.86 11.66
N LEU A 39 8.28 3.43 10.47
CA LEU A 39 7.21 3.92 9.60
C LEU A 39 7.59 3.68 8.14
N ILE A 40 6.61 3.31 7.31
CA ILE A 40 6.74 3.27 5.86
C ILE A 40 5.67 4.16 5.20
N ILE A 41 6.08 4.93 4.21
CA ILE A 41 5.20 5.85 3.46
C ILE A 41 5.15 5.41 2.00
N PHE A 42 3.94 5.34 1.44
CA PHE A 42 3.70 4.95 0.05
C PHE A 42 3.25 6.15 -0.81
N PRO A 43 3.33 6.04 -2.15
CA PRO A 43 2.85 7.07 -3.07
C PRO A 43 1.34 7.28 -3.00
N GLU A 44 0.90 8.40 -3.55
CA GLU A 44 -0.51 8.73 -3.72
C GLU A 44 -1.28 7.62 -4.47
N LEU A 45 -2.49 7.30 -3.98
CA LEU A 45 -3.35 6.24 -4.49
C LEU A 45 -2.68 4.87 -4.65
N SER A 46 -1.57 4.58 -3.96
CA SER A 46 -0.76 3.35 -4.10
C SER A 46 -1.54 2.03 -4.16
N VAL A 47 -2.66 1.92 -3.46
CA VAL A 47 -3.52 0.72 -3.49
C VAL A 47 -4.16 0.51 -4.88
N ILE A 48 -4.67 1.56 -5.53
CA ILE A 48 -5.31 1.46 -6.86
C ILE A 48 -4.39 1.88 -8.01
N GLY A 49 -3.36 2.67 -7.74
CA GLY A 49 -2.50 3.33 -8.73
C GLY A 49 -3.01 4.71 -9.16
N TYR A 50 -2.12 5.53 -9.71
CA TYR A 50 -2.43 6.87 -10.22
C TYR A 50 -1.88 7.04 -11.65
N PRO A 51 -2.63 7.65 -12.59
CA PRO A 51 -4.03 8.07 -12.46
C PRO A 51 -4.98 6.87 -12.62
N ALA A 52 -6.05 6.83 -11.81
CA ALA A 52 -7.05 5.75 -11.86
C ALA A 52 -8.31 6.11 -12.66
N GLU A 53 -8.56 7.39 -12.94
CA GLU A 53 -9.66 7.89 -13.79
C GLU A 53 -11.02 7.23 -13.44
N ASP A 54 -11.78 6.76 -14.44
CA ASP A 54 -13.10 6.15 -14.28
C ASP A 54 -13.11 4.86 -13.45
N LEU A 55 -11.94 4.26 -13.17
CA LEU A 55 -11.87 3.15 -12.22
C LEU A 55 -12.32 3.58 -10.82
N LEU A 56 -12.18 4.88 -10.49
CA LEU A 56 -12.67 5.48 -9.26
C LEU A 56 -14.21 5.48 -9.17
N LEU A 57 -14.91 5.40 -10.31
CA LEU A 57 -16.37 5.42 -10.39
C LEU A 57 -17.00 4.02 -10.35
N ARG A 58 -16.20 2.96 -10.30
CA ARG A 58 -16.72 1.58 -10.32
C ARG A 58 -17.50 1.27 -9.04
N PRO A 59 -18.72 0.68 -9.13
CA PRO A 59 -19.58 0.45 -7.96
C PRO A 59 -18.99 -0.54 -6.96
N ASN A 60 -18.08 -1.41 -7.40
CA ASN A 60 -17.41 -2.38 -6.53
C ASN A 60 -16.11 -1.85 -5.90
N LEU A 61 -15.69 -0.60 -6.18
CA LEU A 61 -14.42 -0.06 -5.70
C LEU A 61 -14.30 -0.12 -4.17
N ASN A 62 -15.33 0.35 -3.46
CA ASN A 62 -15.32 0.37 -1.99
C ASN A 62 -15.11 -1.03 -1.39
N LYS A 63 -15.75 -2.05 -1.95
CA LYS A 63 -15.57 -3.45 -1.51
C LYS A 63 -14.14 -3.94 -1.74
N ARG A 64 -13.53 -3.58 -2.88
CA ARG A 64 -12.14 -3.95 -3.18
C ARG A 64 -11.15 -3.23 -2.26
N MET A 65 -11.39 -1.95 -1.97
CA MET A 65 -10.58 -1.18 -1.02
C MET A 65 -10.68 -1.79 0.39
N GLN A 66 -11.89 -2.09 0.89
CA GLN A 66 -12.06 -2.74 2.19
C GLN A 66 -11.27 -4.06 2.31
N LYS A 67 -11.30 -4.89 1.26
CA LYS A 67 -10.49 -6.12 1.21
C LYS A 67 -8.99 -5.83 1.27
N ALA A 68 -8.50 -4.85 0.51
CA ALA A 68 -7.08 -4.47 0.51
C ALA A 68 -6.63 -3.95 1.89
N PHE A 69 -7.42 -3.11 2.53
CA PHE A 69 -7.12 -2.60 3.88
C PHE A 69 -7.15 -3.71 4.93
N ALA A 70 -8.06 -4.68 4.81
CA ALA A 70 -8.06 -5.86 5.69
C ALA A 70 -6.76 -6.66 5.55
N GLN A 71 -6.29 -6.90 4.31
CA GLN A 71 -5.01 -7.58 4.05
C GLN A 71 -3.80 -6.79 4.58
N LEU A 72 -3.79 -5.46 4.40
CA LEU A 72 -2.70 -4.62 4.93
C LEU A 72 -2.65 -4.64 6.47
N ALA A 73 -3.80 -4.70 7.13
CA ALA A 73 -3.89 -4.75 8.59
C ALA A 73 -3.41 -6.09 9.20
N GLU A 74 -3.33 -7.17 8.41
CA GLU A 74 -2.82 -8.47 8.85
C GLU A 74 -1.29 -8.50 8.99
N VAL A 75 -0.58 -7.53 8.41
CA VAL A 75 0.88 -7.42 8.53
C VAL A 75 1.23 -6.93 9.94
N LYS A 76 1.47 -7.87 10.84
CA LYS A 76 1.91 -7.60 12.23
C LYS A 76 3.34 -7.10 12.27
N ASP A 77 3.69 -6.35 13.31
CA ASP A 77 5.06 -5.98 13.70
C ASP A 77 5.93 -7.20 14.07
#